data_AF-A0A3M3X1R5-F1
#
_entry.id   AF-A0A3M3X1R5-F1
#
_cell.length_a   1.000
_cell.length_b   1.000
_cell.length_c   1.000
_cell.angle_alpha   90.00
_cell.angle_beta   90.00
_cell.angle_gamma   90.00
#
_symmetry.space_group_name_H-M   'P 1'
#
loop_
_entity.id
_entity.type
_entity.pdbx_description
1 polymer ?
#
loop_
_entity_poly.entity_id
_entity_poly.type
_entity_poly.pdbx_seq_one_letter_code
_entity_poly.pdbx_strand_id
1 'polypeptide(L)' 'EQSLRKHGSFVYLTDNQGRTVPFVDIAPGQRIYNPHEQVYLVCTQGGHYLLQTLDNIFFYFGEVPGDN' A
#
# COMPACT_ATOMS: atom_id res chain seq x y z
N GLU A 1 7.22 12.52 4.18
CA GLU A 1 7.32 11.67 2.99
C GLU A 1 6.53 10.40 3.27
N GLN A 2 5.59 10.04 2.39
CA GLN A 2 4.83 8.79 2.53
C GLN A 2 5.71 7.61 2.12
N SER A 3 5.58 6.48 2.80
CA SER A 3 6.33 5.26 2.47
C SER A 3 5.51 4.01 2.74
N LEU A 4 5.86 2.92 2.07
CA LEU A 4 5.14 1.65 2.17
C LEU A 4 6.16 0.56 2.52
N ARG A 5 5.87 -0.24 3.54
CA ARG A 5 6.76 -1.31 4.03
C ARG A 5 5.99 -2.61 4.20
N LYS A 6 6.54 -3.72 3.75
CA LYS A 6 5.94 -5.04 3.90
C LYS A 6 6.66 -5.77 5.02
N HIS A 7 5.90 -6.30 5.97
CA HIS A 7 6.44 -7.07 7.08
C HIS A 7 5.53 -8.27 7.33
N GLY A 8 6.04 -9.45 6.98
CA GLY A 8 5.26 -10.69 6.97
C GLY A 8 4.03 -10.61 6.06
N SER A 9 2.86 -10.91 6.62
CA SER A 9 1.57 -10.93 5.91
C SER A 9 0.85 -9.57 5.89
N PHE A 10 1.53 -8.49 6.27
CA PHE A 10 0.95 -7.14 6.35
C PHE A 10 1.81 -6.12 5.63
N VAL A 11 1.14 -5.08 5.14
CA VAL A 11 1.71 -3.94 4.45
C VAL A 11 1.40 -2.69 5.27
N TYR A 12 2.42 -1.93 5.63
CA TYR A 12 2.35 -0.77 6.49
C TYR A 12 2.56 0.49 5.67
N LEU A 13 1.52 1.31 5.54
CA LEU A 13 1.61 2.65 4.96
C LEU A 13 2.00 3.63 6.06
N THR A 14 3.10 4.35 5.89
CA THR A 14 3.42 5.50 6.72
C THR A 14 2.99 6.76 5.98
N ASP A 15 2.01 7.48 6.53
CA ASP A 15 1.54 8.75 5.98
C ASP A 15 2.55 9.89 6.26
N ASN A 16 2.36 11.05 5.64
CA ASN A 16 3.16 12.25 5.84
C ASN A 16 3.19 12.76 7.29
N GLN A 17 2.21 12.40 8.12
CA GLN A 17 2.18 12.71 9.55
C GLN A 17 2.97 11.70 10.40
N GLY A 18 3.60 10.69 9.80
CA GLY A 18 4.30 9.61 10.50
C GLY A 18 3.37 8.55 11.11
N ARG A 19 2.07 8.60 10.81
CA ARG A 19 1.11 7.58 11.23
C ARG A 19 1.26 6.33 10.38
N THR A 20 1.33 5.17 11.01
CA THR A 20 1.42 3.88 10.32
C THR A 20 0.05 3.21 10.27
N VAL A 21 -0.41 2.89 9.06
CA VAL A 21 -1.69 2.25 8.80
C VAL A 21 -1.43 0.84 8.25
N PRO A 22 -1.88 -0.22 8.95
CA PRO A 22 -1.73 -1.59 8.47
C PRO A 22 -2.76 -1.92 7.41
N PHE A 23 -2.31 -2.62 6.37
CA PHE A 23 -3.09 -3.23 5.32
C PHE A 23 -2.78 -4.73 5.33
N VAL A 24 -3.77 -5.55 5.00
CA VAL A 24 -3.53 -6.96 4.72
C VAL A 24 -2.70 -7.08 3.45
N ASP A 25 -1.76 -8.03 3.42
CA ASP A 25 -1.09 -8.37 2.17
C ASP A 25 -2.11 -8.89 1.15
N ILE A 26 -1.97 -8.43 -0.09
CA ILE A 26 -2.86 -8.78 -1.18
C ILE A 26 -2.05 -9.39 -2.33
N ALA A 27 -2.62 -10.39 -2.97
CA ALA A 27 -1.98 -11.07 -4.08
C ALA A 27 -1.77 -10.14 -5.30
N PRO A 28 -0.80 -10.44 -6.18
CA PRO A 28 -0.64 -9.70 -7.43
C PRO A 28 -1.95 -9.60 -8.23
N GLY A 29 -2.29 -8.39 -8.67
CA GLY A 29 -3.54 -8.08 -9.37
C GLY A 29 -4.74 -7.78 -8.49
N GLN A 30 -4.59 -7.85 -7.16
CA GLN A 30 -5.65 -7.50 -6.22
C GLN A 30 -5.56 -6.04 -5.78
N ARG A 31 -6.68 -5.54 -5.25
CA ARG A 31 -6.74 -4.24 -4.55
C ARG A 31 -7.65 -4.33 -3.35
N ILE A 32 -7.34 -3.56 -2.31
CA ILE A 32 -8.16 -3.42 -1.12
C ILE A 32 -8.43 -1.94 -0.85
N TYR A 33 -9.67 -1.63 -0.47
CA TYR A 33 -10.06 -0.29 -0.05
C TYR A 33 -9.92 -0.13 1.46
N ASN A 34 -9.30 0.95 1.90
CA ASN A 34 -9.28 1.35 3.30
C ASN A 34 -10.25 2.51 3.53
N PRO A 35 -11.37 2.29 4.24
CA PRO A 35 -12.37 3.34 4.47
C PRO A 35 -11.89 4.43 5.42
N HIS A 36 -10.88 4.17 6.26
CA HIS A 36 -10.35 5.16 7.21
C HIS A 36 -9.52 6.23 6.51
N GLU A 37 -8.61 5.79 5.62
CA GLU A 37 -7.75 6.70 4.86
C GLU A 37 -8.37 7.09 3.51
N GLN A 38 -9.49 6.45 3.13
CA GLN A 38 -10.17 6.65 1.83
C GLN A 38 -9.22 6.42 0.63
N VAL A 39 -8.41 5.37 0.72
CA VAL A 39 -7.46 4.99 -0.34
C VAL A 39 -7.59 3.52 -0.71
N TYR A 40 -7.22 3.19 -1.95
CA TYR A 40 -7.04 1.83 -2.40
C TYR A 40 -5.57 1.46 -2.36
N LEU A 41 -5.22 0.38 -1.68
CA LEU A 41 -3.94 -0.29 -1.88
C LEU A 41 -4.08 -1.28 -3.03
N VAL A 42 -3.25 -1.13 -4.05
CA VAL A 42 -3.25 -1.95 -5.26
C VAL A 42 -1.92 -2.67 -5.37
N CYS A 43 -1.97 -3.98 -5.58
CA CYS A 43 -0.81 -4.79 -5.92
C CYS A 43 -0.90 -5.12 -7.41
N THR A 44 0.07 -4.63 -8.17
CA THR A 44 0.16 -4.91 -9.60
C THR A 44 0.53 -6.38 -9.85
N GLN A 45 0.33 -6.85 -11.07
CA GLN A 45 0.73 -8.21 -11.48
C GLN A 45 2.24 -8.47 -11.30
N GLY A 46 3.07 -7.41 -11.38
CA GLY A 46 4.51 -7.49 -11.15
C GLY A 46 4.93 -7.46 -9.67
N GLY A 47 3.99 -7.45 -8.72
CA GLY A 47 4.29 -7.37 -7.29
C GLY A 47 4.62 -5.95 -6.79
N HIS A 48 4.45 -4.94 -7.63
CA HIS A 48 4.59 -3.54 -7.21
C HIS A 48 3.35 -3.06 -6.48
N TYR A 49 3.54 -2.28 -5.42
CA TYR A 49 2.47 -1.65 -4.66
C TYR A 49 2.30 -0.19 -5.08
N LEU A 50 1.04 0.21 -5.19
CA LEU A 50 0.64 1.60 -5.41
C LEU A 50 -0.61 1.93 -4.61
N LEU A 51 -0.73 3.18 -4.17
CA LEU A 51 -1.95 3.71 -3.59
C LEU A 51 -2.72 4.49 -4.65
N GLN A 52 -4.03 4.32 -4.67
CA GLN A 52 -4.94 5.13 -5.47
C GLN A 52 -5.90 5.84 -4.52
N THR A 53 -5.92 7.17 -4.53
CA THR A 53 -6.90 7.97 -3.78
C THR A 53 -8.22 8.07 -4.54
N LEU A 54 -9.28 8.54 -3.86
CA LEU A 54 -10.59 8.79 -4.50
C LEU A 54 -10.51 9.84 -5.62
N ASP A 55 -9.58 10.80 -5.51
CA ASP A 55 -9.30 11.81 -6.53
C ASP A 55 -8.54 11.27 -7.77
N ASN A 56 -8.37 9.95 -7.90
CA ASN A 56 -7.57 9.32 -8.95
C ASN A 56 -6.08 9.72 -8.95
N ILE A 57 -5.54 10.08 -7.78
CA ILE A 57 -4.11 10.28 -7.62
C ILE A 57 -3.47 8.93 -7.30
N PHE A 58 -2.39 8.61 -8.02
CA PHE A 58 -1.64 7.37 -7.85
C PHE A 58 -0.28 7.64 -7.22
N PHE A 59 0.00 6.97 -6.10
CA PHE A 59 1.30 6.98 -5.46
C PHE A 59 1.98 5.63 -5.70
N TYR A 60 3.06 5.64 -6.46
CA TYR A 60 3.81 4.44 -6.79
C TYR A 60 4.93 4.22 -5.78
N PHE A 61 4.93 3.06 -5.12
CA PHE A 61 5.95 2.69 -4.14
C PHE A 61 6.93 1.62 -4.65
N GLY A 62 6.62 0.99 -5.78
CA GLY A 62 7.46 -0.04 -6.38
C GLY A 62 7.36 -1.39 -5.69
N GLU A 63 8.41 -2.20 -5.86
CA GLU A 63 8.54 -3.48 -5.15
C GLU A 63 8.80 -3.18 -3.68
N VAL A 64 7.94 -3.71 -2.81
CA VAL A 64 8.13 -3.60 -1.37
C VAL A 64 8.67 -4.96 -0.92
N PRO A 65 10.00 -5.08 -0.72
CA PRO A 65 10.58 -6.35 -0.30
C PRO A 65 9.94 -6.75 1.02
N GLY A 66 9.51 -8.00 1.11
CA GLY A 66 9.17 -8.58 2.41
C GLY A 66 10.46 -8.64 3.22
N ASP A 67 10.42 -8.11 4.45
CA ASP A 67 11.49 -8.37 5.40
C ASP A 67 11.59 -9.90 5.58
N ASN A 68 12.71 -10.47 5.14
CA ASN A 68 12.97 -11.91 5.08
C ASN A 68 13.59 -12.40 6.39
#